data_AF-A0AB36ZNC0-F1
#
_entry.id   AF-A0AB36ZNC0-F1
#
_cell.length_a   1.000
_cell.length_b   1.000
_cell.length_c   1.000
_cell.angle_alpha   90.00
_cell.angle_beta   90.00
_cell.angle_gamma   90.00
#
_symmetry.space_group_name_H-M   'P 1'
#
loop_
_entity.id
_entity.type
_entity.pdbx_description
1 polymer ?
#
loop_
_entity_poly.entity_id
_entity_poly.type
_entity_poly.pdbx_seq_one_letter_code
_entity_poly.pdbx_strand_id
1 'polypeptide(L)'
;MQDRHDQEPPERSRTAEQHWGPADSLFPRLHRQSSLLAAAEAVARVDGPGPGDVWSRLLHDYAHASDRVVSVDGDAEAATLGWLKPRGVVSLLVTERCDDDAAAEHLVAALAAMNAVTLSVHEARAARLRPLLEALHRLLPDAFAELPVDRSAHYPAGTAVAVLAPGVLYRDWAPPQALAGPAHDDDDRLAMLTLYGRIRQLDVRPS
;
A
#
# COMPACT_ATOMS: atom_id res chain seq x y z
N MET A 1 -48.17 24.87 8.42
CA MET A 1 -46.72 25.04 8.54
C MET A 1 -46.34 24.46 9.88
N GLN A 2 -45.55 23.38 9.89
CA GLN A 2 -45.06 22.76 11.12
C GLN A 2 -43.62 22.32 10.83
N ASP A 3 -42.71 22.78 11.70
CA ASP A 3 -41.27 22.83 11.50
C ASP A 3 -40.63 21.47 11.27
N ARG A 4 -39.84 21.40 10.19
CA ARG A 4 -39.13 20.21 9.72
C ARG A 4 -37.67 20.17 10.22
N HIS A 5 -37.41 20.77 11.39
CA HIS A 5 -36.06 21.09 11.86
C HIS A 5 -35.54 20.30 13.06
N ASP A 6 -36.29 19.31 13.58
CA ASP A 6 -35.83 18.43 14.67
C ASP A 6 -35.69 16.97 14.24
N GLN A 7 -35.05 16.72 13.09
CA GLN A 7 -34.48 15.40 12.83
C GLN A 7 -33.02 15.43 13.24
N GLU A 8 -32.70 14.76 14.36
CA GLU A 8 -31.31 14.42 14.68
C GLU A 8 -30.66 13.82 13.42
N PRO A 9 -29.48 14.33 13.00
CA PRO A 9 -28.81 13.76 11.85
C PRO A 9 -28.57 12.28 12.14
N PRO A 10 -28.88 11.37 11.19
CA PRO A 10 -28.76 9.95 11.44
C PRO A 10 -27.34 9.64 11.92
N GLU A 11 -27.23 8.92 13.04
CA GLU A 11 -25.95 8.44 13.55
C GLU A 11 -25.22 7.71 12.42
N ARG A 12 -24.09 8.29 11.97
CA ARG A 12 -23.25 7.80 10.86
C ARG A 12 -22.60 6.43 11.12
N SER A 13 -22.96 5.76 12.21
CA SER A 13 -22.43 4.47 12.65
C SER A 13 -23.18 3.26 12.07
N ARG A 14 -24.22 3.47 11.24
CA ARG A 14 -25.10 2.39 10.74
C ARG A 14 -25.08 2.13 9.23
N THR A 15 -24.26 2.83 8.45
CA THR A 15 -23.92 2.39 7.09
C THR A 15 -22.50 1.84 7.11
N ALA A 16 -22.34 0.58 6.71
CA ALA A 16 -21.04 -0.05 6.46
C ALA A 16 -20.41 0.54 5.18
N GLU A 17 -20.29 1.86 5.14
CA GLU A 17 -19.53 2.56 4.11
C GLU A 17 -18.09 2.11 4.29
N GLN A 18 -17.62 1.32 3.33
CA GLN A 18 -16.22 1.01 3.20
C GLN A 18 -15.44 2.33 3.11
N HIS A 19 -14.79 2.70 4.20
CA HIS A 19 -14.03 3.94 4.26
C HIS A 19 -12.73 3.74 3.50
N TRP A 20 -12.58 4.47 2.40
CA TRP A 20 -11.30 4.61 1.72
C TRP A 20 -10.23 5.09 2.71
N GLY A 21 -9.22 4.27 2.98
CA GLY A 21 -8.26 4.60 4.03
C GLY A 21 -7.27 3.49 4.38
N PRO A 22 -6.29 3.81 5.26
CA PRO A 22 -5.32 2.82 5.73
C PRO A 22 -5.97 1.71 6.55
N ALA A 23 -5.34 0.55 6.59
CA ALA A 23 -5.69 -0.54 7.50
C ALA A 23 -4.84 -0.44 8.77
N ASP A 24 -5.33 0.30 9.76
CA ASP A 24 -4.58 0.63 10.99
C ASP A 24 -4.90 -0.27 12.20
N SER A 25 -5.94 -1.10 12.09
CA SER A 25 -6.39 -2.04 13.12
C SER A 25 -6.38 -3.49 12.60
N LEU A 26 -6.44 -4.45 13.51
CA LEU A 26 -6.22 -5.87 13.21
C LEU A 26 -7.12 -6.41 12.08
N PHE A 27 -8.43 -6.22 12.17
CA PHE A 27 -9.37 -6.78 11.18
C PHE A 27 -9.23 -6.14 9.79
N PRO A 28 -9.16 -4.81 9.64
CA PRO A 28 -8.83 -4.20 8.35
C PRO A 28 -7.51 -4.69 7.75
N ARG A 29 -6.50 -4.97 8.58
CA ARG A 29 -5.20 -5.50 8.10
C ARG A 29 -5.34 -6.92 7.57
N LEU A 30 -6.00 -7.81 8.32
CA LEU A 30 -6.27 -9.18 7.89
C LEU A 30 -7.09 -9.22 6.60
N HIS A 31 -8.11 -8.35 6.51
CA HIS A 31 -8.89 -8.20 5.29
C HIS A 31 -8.02 -7.73 4.12
N ARG A 32 -7.20 -6.69 4.32
CA ARG A 32 -6.30 -6.15 3.28
C ARG A 32 -5.27 -7.16 2.81
N GLN A 33 -4.66 -7.91 3.73
CA GLN A 33 -3.74 -9.00 3.41
C GLN A 33 -4.44 -10.08 2.59
N SER A 34 -5.63 -10.51 3.00
CA SER A 34 -6.43 -11.50 2.26
C SER A 34 -6.77 -11.01 0.85
N SER A 35 -7.13 -9.73 0.71
CA SER A 35 -7.39 -9.12 -0.60
C SER A 35 -6.14 -9.00 -1.48
N LEU A 36 -4.97 -8.73 -0.91
CA LEU A 36 -3.69 -8.74 -1.64
C LEU A 36 -3.35 -10.13 -2.15
N LEU A 37 -3.54 -11.18 -1.33
CA LEU A 37 -3.35 -12.57 -1.75
C LEU A 37 -4.36 -12.98 -2.84
N ALA A 38 -5.62 -12.58 -2.69
CA ALA A 38 -6.63 -12.80 -3.74
C ALA A 38 -6.27 -12.05 -5.04
N ALA A 39 -5.66 -10.86 -4.95
CA ALA A 39 -5.18 -10.12 -6.10
C ALA A 39 -4.00 -10.83 -6.78
N ALA A 40 -3.08 -11.43 -6.00
CA ALA A 40 -2.00 -12.25 -6.53
C ALA A 40 -2.57 -13.41 -7.38
N GLU A 41 -3.55 -14.14 -6.84
CA GLU A 41 -4.22 -15.21 -7.58
C GLU A 41 -4.94 -14.71 -8.83
N ALA A 42 -5.61 -13.56 -8.75
CA ALA A 42 -6.30 -12.99 -9.89
C ALA A 42 -5.34 -12.60 -11.02
N VAL A 43 -4.19 -12.01 -10.68
CA VAL A 43 -3.15 -11.63 -11.64
C VAL A 43 -2.49 -12.87 -12.25
N ALA A 44 -2.28 -13.94 -11.48
CA ALA A 44 -1.72 -15.21 -11.97
C ALA A 44 -2.62 -15.92 -13.00
N ARG A 45 -3.94 -15.68 -12.95
CA ARG A 45 -4.92 -16.31 -13.87
C ARG A 45 -5.12 -15.53 -15.17
N VAL A 46 -4.42 -14.41 -15.36
CA VAL A 46 -4.51 -13.66 -16.62
C VAL A 46 -3.75 -14.45 -17.70
N ASP A 47 -4.49 -14.98 -18.67
CA ASP A 47 -3.95 -15.85 -19.73
C ASP A 47 -2.88 -15.14 -20.59
N GLY A 48 -1.74 -15.81 -20.76
CA GLY A 48 -0.68 -15.46 -21.72
C GLY A 48 0.71 -15.32 -21.09
N PRO A 49 1.80 -15.51 -21.87
CA PRO A 49 3.14 -15.20 -21.40
C PRO A 49 3.26 -13.68 -21.15
N GLY A 50 3.47 -13.28 -19.90
CA GLY A 50 3.52 -11.88 -19.51
C GLY A 50 4.05 -11.65 -18.10
N PRO A 51 4.13 -10.39 -17.65
CA PRO A 51 4.65 -10.04 -16.32
C PRO A 51 3.73 -10.46 -15.16
N GLY A 52 2.58 -11.10 -15.45
CA GLY A 52 1.61 -11.55 -14.46
C GLY A 52 2.22 -12.46 -13.38
N ASP A 53 3.14 -13.35 -13.75
CA ASP A 53 3.84 -14.21 -12.78
C ASP A 53 4.73 -13.42 -11.82
N VAL A 54 5.38 -12.37 -12.31
CA VAL A 54 6.23 -11.49 -11.51
C VAL A 54 5.36 -10.69 -10.54
N TRP A 55 4.30 -10.05 -11.02
CA TRP A 55 3.45 -9.21 -10.18
C TRP A 55 2.59 -10.00 -9.20
N SER A 56 2.15 -11.20 -9.59
CA SER A 56 1.52 -12.15 -8.67
C SER A 56 2.46 -12.49 -7.51
N ARG A 57 3.74 -12.80 -7.82
CA ARG A 57 4.74 -13.09 -6.80
C ARG A 57 5.01 -11.88 -5.90
N LEU A 58 5.11 -10.67 -6.46
CA LEU A 58 5.26 -9.44 -5.67
C LEU A 58 4.10 -9.29 -4.68
N LEU A 59 2.85 -9.40 -5.14
CA LEU A 59 1.68 -9.30 -4.27
C LEU A 59 1.71 -10.32 -3.14
N HIS A 60 2.03 -11.58 -3.47
CA HIS A 60 2.15 -12.66 -2.50
C HIS A 60 3.25 -12.39 -1.47
N ASP A 61 4.47 -12.13 -1.93
CA ASP A 61 5.65 -11.97 -1.08
C ASP A 61 5.52 -10.77 -0.14
N TYR A 62 5.04 -9.63 -0.64
CA TYR A 62 4.84 -8.43 0.19
C TYR A 62 3.63 -8.56 1.13
N ALA A 63 2.59 -9.30 0.75
CA ALA A 63 1.49 -9.61 1.68
C ALA A 63 2.00 -10.43 2.88
N HIS A 64 2.85 -11.44 2.66
CA HIS A 64 3.47 -12.19 3.74
C HIS A 64 4.45 -11.35 4.57
N ALA A 65 5.30 -10.55 3.92
CA ALA A 65 6.22 -9.66 4.61
C ALA A 65 5.48 -8.63 5.51
N SER A 66 4.27 -8.22 5.13
CA SER A 66 3.46 -7.27 5.91
C SER A 66 2.97 -7.79 7.27
N ASP A 67 2.88 -9.12 7.40
CA ASP A 67 2.44 -9.79 8.63
C ASP A 67 3.56 -9.93 9.65
N ARG A 68 4.82 -9.83 9.20
CA ARG A 68 5.97 -9.91 10.08
C ARG A 68 5.94 -8.71 11.01
N VAL A 69 5.61 -8.98 12.27
CA VAL A 69 6.05 -8.18 13.42
C VAL A 69 7.53 -7.88 13.16
N VAL A 70 7.85 -6.60 12.98
CA VAL A 70 9.17 -6.11 12.60
C VAL A 70 10.08 -6.28 13.81
N SER A 71 10.59 -7.49 13.94
CA SER A 71 11.54 -7.98 14.94
C SER A 71 11.00 -8.19 16.37
N VAL A 72 11.35 -9.37 16.91
CA VAL A 72 11.53 -9.71 18.33
C VAL A 72 13.04 -9.84 18.53
N ASP A 73 13.79 -8.75 18.33
CA ASP A 73 15.20 -8.72 18.68
C ASP A 73 15.29 -8.34 20.14
N GLY A 74 15.64 -9.34 20.93
CA GLY A 74 15.83 -9.25 22.36
C GLY A 74 16.46 -10.54 22.83
N ASP A 75 17.51 -10.44 23.64
CA ASP A 75 17.83 -11.54 24.53
C ASP A 75 16.62 -11.80 25.46
N ALA A 76 16.65 -12.87 26.25
CA ALA A 76 15.57 -13.24 27.15
C ALA A 76 15.15 -12.12 28.14
N GLU A 77 15.90 -11.02 28.24
CA GLU A 77 15.65 -9.88 29.12
C GLU A 77 15.07 -8.63 28.41
N ALA A 78 15.10 -8.55 27.06
CA ALA A 78 14.69 -7.34 26.33
C ALA A 78 13.96 -7.63 25.01
N ALA A 79 12.80 -8.31 25.05
CA ALA A 79 11.99 -8.50 23.86
C ALA A 79 11.46 -7.15 23.33
N THR A 80 11.92 -6.68 22.17
CA THR A 80 11.32 -5.51 21.50
C THR A 80 10.26 -6.00 20.52
N LEU A 81 9.01 -5.54 20.62
CA LEU A 81 7.98 -5.81 19.61
C LEU A 81 7.88 -4.64 18.63
N GLY A 82 8.29 -4.83 17.38
CA GLY A 82 8.08 -3.85 16.32
C GLY A 82 6.87 -4.18 15.44
N TRP A 83 6.10 -3.17 15.03
CA TRP A 83 5.09 -3.35 13.97
C TRP A 83 5.07 -2.17 13.01
N LEU A 84 4.71 -2.48 11.76
CA LEU A 84 4.60 -1.49 10.70
C LEU A 84 3.24 -0.77 10.78
N LYS A 85 3.26 0.50 11.19
CA LYS A 85 2.09 1.38 11.15
C LYS A 85 1.98 2.04 9.77
N PRO A 86 0.80 2.02 9.12
CA PRO A 86 0.62 2.74 7.87
C PRO A 86 0.82 4.25 8.07
N ARG A 87 1.20 4.94 6.98
CA ARG A 87 1.25 6.41 6.95
C ARG A 87 -0.11 7.04 6.78
N GLY A 88 -1.03 6.37 6.08
CA GLY A 88 -2.36 6.86 5.81
C GLY A 88 -2.72 6.62 4.36
N VAL A 89 -3.06 7.70 3.66
CA VAL A 89 -3.14 7.70 2.20
C VAL A 89 -1.75 8.06 1.65
N VAL A 90 -1.28 7.33 0.64
CA VAL A 90 -0.04 7.60 -0.08
C VAL A 90 -0.36 7.85 -1.56
N SER A 91 0.03 9.02 -2.06
CA SER A 91 0.02 9.31 -3.49
C SER A 91 1.35 8.85 -4.09
N LEU A 92 1.31 7.77 -4.86
CA LEU A 92 2.47 7.26 -5.59
C LEU A 92 2.44 7.80 -7.02
N LEU A 93 3.39 8.68 -7.34
CA LEU A 93 3.59 9.23 -8.68
C LEU A 93 4.77 8.51 -9.33
N VAL A 94 4.56 7.83 -10.45
CA VAL A 94 5.63 7.11 -11.16
C VAL A 94 6.00 7.85 -12.43
N THR A 95 7.26 8.28 -12.51
CA THR A 95 7.78 9.01 -13.68
C THR A 95 7.90 8.10 -14.92
N GLU A 96 7.86 8.68 -16.11
CA GLU A 96 7.81 7.94 -17.40
C GLU A 96 8.98 6.98 -17.64
N ARG A 97 10.13 7.18 -17.00
CA ARG A 97 11.34 6.38 -17.23
C ARG A 97 11.50 5.19 -16.28
N CYS A 98 10.63 5.03 -15.29
CA CYS A 98 10.69 3.87 -14.39
C CYS A 98 10.36 2.58 -15.13
N ASP A 99 10.99 1.50 -14.68
CA ASP A 99 10.62 0.16 -15.11
C ASP A 99 9.23 -0.22 -14.58
N ASP A 100 8.50 -1.05 -15.31
CA ASP A 100 7.13 -1.43 -14.96
C ASP A 100 7.10 -2.38 -13.75
N ASP A 101 8.09 -3.27 -13.60
CA ASP A 101 8.20 -4.16 -12.44
C ASP A 101 8.59 -3.36 -11.19
N ALA A 102 9.48 -2.38 -11.34
CA ALA A 102 9.78 -1.44 -10.24
C ALA A 102 8.53 -0.63 -9.83
N ALA A 103 7.75 -0.17 -10.80
CA ALA A 103 6.49 0.53 -10.51
C ALA A 103 5.48 -0.38 -9.77
N ALA A 104 5.35 -1.63 -10.22
CA ALA A 104 4.50 -2.63 -9.59
C ALA A 104 4.97 -2.95 -8.17
N GLU A 105 6.26 -3.19 -7.96
CA GLU A 105 6.84 -3.49 -6.66
C GLU A 105 6.61 -2.37 -5.65
N HIS A 106 6.87 -1.11 -6.03
CA HIS A 106 6.65 0.03 -5.16
C HIS A 106 5.17 0.27 -4.85
N LEU A 107 4.27 0.03 -5.81
CA LEU A 107 2.83 0.07 -5.58
C LEU A 107 2.40 -0.99 -4.57
N VAL A 108 2.84 -2.24 -4.78
CA VAL A 108 2.54 -3.37 -3.92
C VAL A 108 3.10 -3.16 -2.52
N ALA A 109 4.36 -2.71 -2.39
CA ALA A 109 4.99 -2.40 -1.11
C ALA A 109 4.23 -1.28 -0.36
N ALA A 110 3.77 -0.24 -1.07
CA ALA A 110 2.98 0.83 -0.46
C ALA A 110 1.63 0.33 0.09
N LEU A 111 0.94 -0.54 -0.66
CA LEU A 111 -0.32 -1.17 -0.24
C LEU A 111 -0.11 -2.18 0.91
N ALA A 112 0.92 -3.01 0.82
CA ALA A 112 1.27 -4.01 1.82
C ALA A 112 1.82 -3.37 3.11
N ALA A 113 2.30 -2.13 3.05
CA ALA A 113 2.51 -1.29 4.24
C ALA A 113 1.20 -0.80 4.89
N MET A 114 0.05 -1.34 4.46
CA MET A 114 -1.31 -1.10 4.95
C MET A 114 -1.83 0.32 4.69
N ASN A 115 -1.25 1.04 3.74
CA ASN A 115 -1.76 2.33 3.30
C ASN A 115 -3.00 2.16 2.41
N ALA A 116 -3.75 3.24 2.23
CA ALA A 116 -4.48 3.45 0.99
C ALA A 116 -3.54 4.13 -0.01
N VAL A 117 -3.61 3.77 -1.28
CA VAL A 117 -2.68 4.23 -2.31
C VAL A 117 -3.46 4.77 -3.50
N THR A 118 -3.15 6.01 -3.87
CA THR A 118 -3.53 6.53 -5.18
C THR A 118 -2.33 6.47 -6.10
N LEU A 119 -2.49 5.90 -7.28
CA LEU A 119 -1.42 5.75 -8.27
C LEU A 119 -1.61 6.74 -9.42
N SER A 120 -0.58 7.51 -9.75
CA SER A 120 -0.54 8.35 -10.96
C SER A 120 0.62 7.92 -11.85
N VAL A 121 0.30 7.36 -13.01
CA VAL A 121 1.26 6.92 -14.03
C VAL A 121 0.85 7.39 -15.42
N HIS A 122 1.82 7.56 -16.31
CA HIS A 122 1.54 7.89 -17.71
C HIS A 122 0.66 6.80 -18.37
N GLU A 123 -0.26 7.21 -19.24
CA GLU A 123 -1.27 6.34 -19.87
C GLU A 123 -0.67 5.07 -20.52
N ALA A 124 0.44 5.23 -21.25
CA ALA A 124 1.16 4.11 -21.84
C ALA A 124 1.63 3.07 -20.80
N ARG A 125 2.02 3.48 -19.59
CA ARG A 125 2.35 2.55 -18.50
C ARG A 125 1.09 1.99 -17.86
N ALA A 126 0.06 2.81 -17.64
CA ALA A 126 -1.22 2.32 -17.13
C ALA A 126 -1.78 1.17 -17.98
N ALA A 127 -1.65 1.28 -19.31
CA ALA A 127 -2.04 0.23 -20.25
C ALA A 127 -1.23 -1.07 -20.07
N ARG A 128 0.09 -0.98 -19.83
CA ARG A 128 0.94 -2.15 -19.59
C ARG A 128 0.70 -2.78 -18.23
N LEU A 129 0.47 -1.97 -17.19
CA LEU A 129 0.14 -2.42 -15.83
C LEU A 129 -1.32 -2.86 -15.68
N ARG A 130 -2.15 -2.76 -16.72
CA ARG A 130 -3.61 -2.97 -16.66
C ARG A 130 -4.04 -4.24 -15.91
N PRO A 131 -3.43 -5.42 -16.13
CA PRO A 131 -3.80 -6.64 -15.39
C PRO A 131 -3.69 -6.48 -13.87
N LEU A 132 -2.62 -5.83 -13.40
CA LEU A 132 -2.41 -5.53 -11.98
C LEU A 132 -3.42 -4.50 -11.48
N LEU A 133 -3.57 -3.38 -12.20
CA LEU A 133 -4.43 -2.28 -11.77
C LEU A 133 -5.91 -2.70 -11.69
N GLU A 134 -6.39 -3.51 -12.63
CA GLU A 134 -7.76 -4.05 -12.61
C GLU A 134 -7.99 -5.01 -11.43
N ALA A 135 -7.03 -5.90 -11.15
CA ALA A 135 -7.11 -6.80 -10.00
C ALA A 135 -7.17 -6.01 -8.68
N LEU A 136 -6.29 -5.01 -8.53
CA LEU A 136 -6.25 -4.14 -7.35
C LEU A 136 -7.53 -3.31 -7.20
N HIS A 137 -8.04 -2.72 -8.28
CA HIS A 137 -9.26 -1.90 -8.22
C HIS A 137 -10.48 -2.72 -7.82
N ARG A 138 -10.58 -3.96 -8.31
CA ARG A 138 -11.67 -4.87 -7.97
C ARG A 138 -11.59 -5.41 -6.56
N LEU A 139 -10.39 -5.76 -6.07
CA LEU A 139 -10.21 -6.51 -4.82
C LEU A 139 -9.82 -5.63 -3.63
N LEU A 140 -9.34 -4.42 -3.89
CA LEU A 140 -9.00 -3.42 -2.90
C LEU A 140 -9.67 -2.06 -3.20
N PRO A 141 -11.00 -2.01 -3.40
CA PRO A 141 -11.69 -0.75 -3.73
C PRO A 141 -11.55 0.33 -2.64
N ASP A 142 -11.25 -0.08 -1.41
CA ASP A 142 -11.13 0.80 -0.24
C ASP A 142 -9.68 1.25 0.01
N ALA A 143 -8.75 0.79 -0.83
CA ALA A 143 -7.32 1.00 -0.64
C ALA A 143 -6.57 1.35 -1.92
N PHE A 144 -7.12 1.06 -3.11
CA PHE A 144 -6.44 1.33 -4.38
C PHE A 144 -7.30 2.08 -5.41
N ALA A 145 -6.71 3.14 -5.98
CA ALA A 145 -7.33 4.00 -6.98
C ALA A 145 -6.26 4.52 -7.93
N GLU A 146 -6.53 4.42 -9.23
CA GLU A 146 -5.74 5.08 -10.26
C GLU A 146 -6.24 6.53 -10.40
N LEU A 147 -5.32 7.49 -10.44
CA LEU A 147 -5.61 8.90 -10.69
C LEU A 147 -4.97 9.34 -12.02
N PRO A 148 -5.68 10.15 -12.82
CA PRO A 148 -5.13 10.64 -14.07
C PRO A 148 -3.89 11.52 -13.82
N VAL A 149 -2.94 11.49 -14.76
CA VAL A 149 -1.82 12.44 -14.79
C VAL A 149 -2.34 13.77 -15.30
N ASP A 150 -2.96 14.53 -14.41
CA ASP A 150 -3.48 15.87 -14.67
C ASP A 150 -2.96 16.84 -13.61
N ARG A 151 -2.60 18.06 -14.03
CA ARG A 151 -2.31 19.18 -13.13
C ARG A 151 -3.50 19.51 -12.22
N SER A 152 -4.72 19.13 -12.63
CA SER A 152 -5.94 19.29 -11.86
C SER A 152 -6.33 18.07 -11.01
N ALA A 153 -5.50 17.01 -10.96
CA ALA A 153 -5.80 15.84 -10.15
C ALA A 153 -5.93 16.21 -8.66
N HIS A 154 -7.09 15.92 -8.08
CA HIS A 154 -7.37 16.21 -6.68
C HIS A 154 -6.91 15.03 -5.82
N TYR A 155 -5.73 15.15 -5.23
CA TYR A 155 -5.28 14.18 -4.23
C TYR A 155 -6.06 14.36 -2.92
N PRO A 156 -6.37 13.28 -2.19
CA PRO A 156 -7.05 13.39 -0.91
C PRO A 156 -6.27 14.30 0.06
N ALA A 157 -6.98 15.10 0.85
CA ALA A 157 -6.35 16.02 1.79
C ALA A 157 -5.49 15.26 2.81
N GLY A 158 -4.27 15.76 3.08
CA GLY A 158 -3.33 15.14 4.02
C GLY A 158 -2.64 13.88 3.49
N THR A 159 -2.74 13.59 2.19
CA THR A 159 -2.03 12.48 1.54
C THR A 159 -0.52 12.71 1.58
N ALA A 160 0.21 11.67 1.93
CA ALA A 160 1.66 11.65 1.88
C ALA A 160 2.12 11.36 0.43
N VAL A 161 3.02 12.18 -0.11
CA VAL A 161 3.44 12.10 -1.51
C VAL A 161 4.75 11.33 -1.65
N ALA A 162 4.76 10.34 -2.55
CA ALA A 162 5.95 9.63 -2.99
C ALA A 162 6.10 9.71 -4.51
N VAL A 163 7.29 10.10 -4.97
CA VAL A 163 7.62 10.17 -6.41
C VAL A 163 8.69 9.13 -6.71
N LEU A 164 8.33 8.15 -7.52
CA LEU A 164 9.23 7.11 -8.00
C LEU A 164 9.87 7.56 -9.33
N ALA A 165 11.18 7.76 -9.28
CA ALA A 165 12.03 8.08 -10.42
C ALA A 165 13.07 6.97 -10.64
N PRO A 166 13.74 6.91 -11.80
CA PRO A 166 14.74 5.87 -12.06
C PRO A 166 15.84 5.88 -11.00
N GLY A 167 15.98 4.78 -10.26
CA GLY A 167 17.00 4.59 -9.23
C GLY A 167 16.82 5.41 -7.96
N VAL A 168 15.74 6.19 -7.80
CA VAL A 168 15.53 7.03 -6.63
C VAL A 168 14.05 7.19 -6.28
N LEU A 169 13.76 7.13 -4.99
CA LEU A 169 12.44 7.41 -4.43
C LEU A 169 12.48 8.71 -3.62
N TYR A 170 11.69 9.68 -4.03
CA TYR A 170 11.44 10.91 -3.26
C TYR A 170 10.19 10.75 -2.42
N ARG A 171 10.21 11.22 -1.18
CA ARG A 171 9.09 11.15 -0.23
C ARG A 171 8.99 12.48 0.49
N ASP A 172 7.80 13.03 0.66
CA ASP A 172 7.65 14.32 1.37
C ASP A 172 8.04 14.23 2.87
N TRP A 173 8.08 13.01 3.40
CA TRP A 173 8.28 12.72 4.82
C TRP A 173 9.67 12.21 5.17
N ALA A 174 10.57 12.04 4.19
CA ALA A 174 11.90 11.49 4.39
C ALA A 174 12.88 11.95 3.30
N PRO A 175 14.19 11.94 3.55
CA PRO A 175 15.18 12.22 2.51
C PRO A 175 15.04 11.28 1.30
N PRO A 176 15.49 11.72 0.10
CA PRO A 176 15.54 10.88 -1.08
C PRO A 176 16.32 9.59 -0.81
N GLN A 177 15.79 8.46 -1.27
CA GLN A 177 16.38 7.15 -1.09
C GLN A 177 16.85 6.59 -2.44
N ALA A 178 18.14 6.27 -2.55
CA ALA A 178 18.64 5.50 -3.67
C ALA A 178 18.08 4.07 -3.62
N LEU A 179 17.64 3.57 -4.76
CA LEU A 179 17.05 2.24 -4.88
C LEU A 179 18.13 1.24 -5.30
N ALA A 180 18.23 0.14 -4.56
CA ALA A 180 19.23 -0.91 -4.80
C ALA A 180 18.84 -1.87 -5.94
N GLY A 181 17.64 -1.71 -6.51
CA GLY A 181 17.03 -2.67 -7.44
C GLY A 181 15.82 -3.35 -6.78
N PRO A 182 15.27 -4.40 -7.43
CA PRO A 182 14.16 -5.15 -6.87
C PRO A 182 14.57 -5.94 -5.63
N ALA A 183 13.66 -6.12 -4.68
CA ALA A 183 13.93 -6.89 -3.47
C ALA A 183 14.19 -8.37 -3.80
N HIS A 184 15.22 -8.96 -3.20
CA HIS A 184 15.61 -10.34 -3.48
C HIS A 184 15.25 -11.32 -2.36
N ASP A 185 15.26 -10.84 -1.12
CA ASP A 185 14.94 -11.64 0.06
C ASP A 185 13.92 -10.93 0.97
N ASP A 186 13.62 -11.55 2.10
CA ASP A 186 12.63 -11.03 3.03
C ASP A 186 13.08 -9.74 3.73
N ASP A 187 14.38 -9.56 3.95
CA ASP A 187 14.92 -8.39 4.62
C ASP A 187 14.87 -7.18 3.69
N ASP A 188 15.17 -7.37 2.41
CA ASP A 188 14.97 -6.37 1.36
C ASP A 188 13.50 -5.95 1.26
N ARG A 189 12.57 -6.91 1.27
CA ARG A 189 11.12 -6.63 1.21
C ARG A 189 10.66 -5.87 2.43
N LEU A 190 11.15 -6.24 3.61
CA LEU A 190 10.88 -5.51 4.84
C LEU A 190 11.44 -4.08 4.76
N ALA A 191 12.67 -3.91 4.29
CA ALA A 191 13.25 -2.58 4.07
C ALA A 191 12.38 -1.75 3.10
N MET A 192 11.90 -2.33 2.01
CA MET A 192 10.98 -1.70 1.07
C MET A 192 9.64 -1.30 1.72
N LEU A 193 9.03 -2.17 2.52
CA LEU A 193 7.82 -1.85 3.29
C LEU A 193 8.04 -0.66 4.24
N THR A 194 9.20 -0.60 4.89
CA THR A 194 9.54 0.51 5.80
C THR A 194 9.72 1.84 5.09
N LEU A 195 9.95 1.84 3.77
CA LEU A 195 9.96 3.10 3.00
C LEU A 195 8.60 3.80 3.01
N TYR A 196 7.51 3.01 3.10
CA TYR A 196 6.12 3.46 3.02
C TYR A 196 5.36 3.42 4.35
N GLY A 197 5.85 2.67 5.33
CA GLY A 197 5.28 2.63 6.68
C GLY A 197 6.06 3.44 7.70
N ARG A 198 5.67 3.28 8.97
CA ARG A 198 6.37 3.77 10.15
C ARG A 198 6.59 2.59 11.10
N ILE A 199 7.82 2.31 11.48
CA ILE A 199 8.09 1.31 12.50
C ILE A 199 7.68 1.89 13.86
N ARG A 200 6.82 1.18 14.58
CA ARG A 200 6.53 1.43 16.00
C ARG A 200 7.13 0.29 16.79
N GLN A 201 7.83 0.62 17.87
CA GLN A 201 8.46 -0.34 18.77
C GLN A 201 7.81 -0.22 20.15
N LEU A 202 7.62 -1.36 20.80
CA LEU A 202 7.23 -1.48 22.19
C LEU A 202 8.31 -2.28 22.90
N ASP A 203 8.93 -1.68 23.92
CA ASP A 203 9.85 -2.38 24.81
C ASP A 203 9.05 -3.30 25.73
N VAL A 204 9.18 -4.62 25.57
CA VAL A 204 8.61 -5.59 26.49
C VAL A 204 9.63 -5.84 27.59
N ARG A 205 9.52 -5.09 28.68
CA ARG A 205 10.31 -5.40 29.89
C ARG A 205 9.72 -6.63 30.56
N PRO A 206 10.51 -7.67 30.88
CA PRO A 206 10.06 -8.75 31.75
C PRO A 206 9.70 -8.16 33.13
N SER A 207 8.57 -8.61 33.67
CA SER A 207 8.04 -8.21 34.99
C SER A 207 8.76 -8.94 36.11
#